data_AF-A0A3C1DYA9-F1
#
_entry.id   AF-A0A3C1DYA9-F1
#
_cell.length_a   1.000
_cell.length_b   1.000
_cell.length_c   1.000
_cell.angle_alpha   90.00
_cell.angle_beta   90.00
_cell.angle_gamma   90.00
#
_symmetry.space_group_name_H-M   'P 1'
#
loop_
_entity.id
_entity.type
_entity.pdbx_description
1 polymer ?
#
loop_
_entity_poly.entity_id
_entity_poly.type
_entity_poly.pdbx_seq_one_letter_code
_entity_poly.pdbx_strand_id
1 'polypeptide(L)' 'PSDGHEAHDGFMSLAKVTIPDNASVYLCGPLPFMRSLRAQALESGVPAERIHYEVFGPDLWLASV' A
#
# COMPACT_ATOMS: atom_id res chain seq x y z
N PRO A 1 -8.95 -11.05 -25.16
CA PRO A 1 -9.61 -10.32 -24.06
C PRO A 1 -9.63 -11.20 -22.80
N SER A 2 -8.57 -11.11 -21.99
CA SER A 2 -8.52 -11.73 -20.66
C SER A 2 -9.08 -10.73 -19.65
N ASP A 3 -10.12 -11.18 -18.96
CA ASP A 3 -10.77 -10.53 -17.83
C ASP A 3 -9.73 -10.28 -16.71
N GLY A 4 -9.51 -9.03 -16.32
CA GLY A 4 -8.36 -8.57 -15.51
C GLY A 4 -8.38 -8.96 -14.04
N HIS A 5 -8.63 -10.22 -13.71
CA HIS A 5 -8.71 -10.73 -12.33
C HIS A 5 -7.74 -11.91 -12.09
N GLU A 6 -6.47 -11.72 -12.46
CA GLU A 6 -5.41 -12.68 -12.15
C GLU A 6 -4.71 -12.29 -10.85
N ALA A 7 -4.70 -13.22 -9.89
CA ALA A 7 -3.83 -13.10 -8.72
C ALA A 7 -2.38 -13.37 -9.15
N HIS A 8 -1.45 -12.64 -8.57
CA HIS A 8 -0.02 -12.84 -8.79
C HIS A 8 0.63 -13.43 -7.54
N ASP A 9 1.57 -14.36 -7.73
CA ASP A 9 2.38 -14.92 -6.65
C ASP A 9 3.37 -13.89 -6.08
N GLY A 10 3.69 -14.04 -4.80
CA GLY A 10 4.69 -13.24 -4.09
C GLY A 10 4.14 -12.03 -3.34
N PHE A 11 5.01 -11.06 -3.05
CA PHE A 11 4.60 -9.81 -2.39
C PHE A 11 3.92 -8.86 -3.37
N MET A 12 2.95 -8.09 -2.86
CA MET A 12 2.29 -7.06 -3.65
C MET A 12 3.29 -6.03 -4.18
N SER A 13 3.14 -5.64 -5.46
CA SER A 13 3.93 -4.60 -6.09
C SER A 13 3.06 -3.69 -6.95
N LEU A 14 3.38 -2.39 -6.93
CA LEU A 14 2.71 -1.36 -7.74
C LEU A 14 3.40 -1.13 -9.09
N ALA A 15 4.49 -1.83 -9.40
CA ALA A 15 5.31 -1.59 -10.60
C ALA A 15 4.55 -1.71 -11.94
N LYS A 16 3.43 -2.44 -11.96
CA LYS A 16 2.57 -2.61 -13.15
C LYS A 16 1.20 -1.93 -13.00
N VAL A 17 1.02 -1.11 -11.97
CA VAL A 17 -0.24 -0.42 -11.67
C VAL A 17 -0.15 1.01 -12.17
N THR A 18 -1.04 1.40 -13.08
CA THR A 18 -1.19 2.81 -13.45
C THR A 18 -2.00 3.52 -12.37
N ILE A 19 -1.36 4.40 -11.61
CA ILE A 19 -2.00 5.17 -10.54
C ILE A 19 -2.45 6.53 -11.11
N PRO A 20 -3.74 6.91 -10.99
CA PRO A 20 -4.21 8.24 -11.38
C PRO A 20 -3.56 9.36 -10.56
N ASP A 21 -3.32 10.52 -11.17
CA ASP A 21 -2.71 11.69 -10.50
C ASP A 21 -3.51 12.21 -9.29
N ASN A 22 -4.82 11.92 -9.25
CA ASN A 22 -5.73 12.33 -8.18
C ASN A 22 -6.05 11.20 -7.19
N ALA A 23 -5.29 10.10 -7.19
CA ALA A 23 -5.52 8.98 -6.30
C ALA A 23 -5.24 9.32 -4.84
N SER A 24 -6.06 8.75 -3.95
CA SER A 24 -5.75 8.58 -2.53
C SER A 24 -5.48 7.11 -2.26
N VAL A 25 -4.37 6.83 -1.57
CA VAL A 25 -3.92 5.46 -1.27
C VAL A 25 -4.17 5.18 0.20
N TYR A 26 -4.89 4.10 0.49
CA TYR A 26 -5.16 3.64 1.85
C TYR A 26 -4.45 2.30 2.06
N LEU A 27 -3.59 2.24 3.07
CA LEU A 27 -2.80 1.07 3.41
C LEU A 27 -3.23 0.52 4.76
N CYS A 28 -3.50 -0.78 4.84
CA CYS A 28 -3.71 -1.48 6.10
C CYS A 28 -2.94 -2.80 6.11
N GLY A 29 -2.54 -3.24 7.30
CA GLY A 29 -1.86 -4.52 7.50
C GLY A 29 -0.53 -4.41 8.26
N PRO A 30 0.38 -5.39 8.13
CA PRO A 30 1.65 -5.39 8.84
C PRO A 30 2.52 -4.19 8.46
N LEU A 31 3.21 -3.61 9.43
CA LEU A 31 4.05 -2.43 9.20
C LEU A 31 5.10 -2.62 8.09
N PRO A 32 5.81 -3.76 7.96
CA PRO A 32 6.75 -3.96 6.85
C PRO A 32 6.07 -3.91 5.47
N PHE A 33 4.85 -4.46 5.36
CA PHE A 33 4.06 -4.45 4.13
C PHE A 33 3.65 -3.02 3.76
N MET A 34 3.06 -2.28 4.71
CA MET A 34 2.64 -0.90 4.45
C MET A 34 3.81 0.02 4.13
N ARG A 35 4.97 -0.16 4.79
CA ARG A 35 6.19 0.60 4.47
C ARG A 35 6.65 0.35 3.04
N SER A 36 6.58 -0.90 2.56
CA SER A 36 6.96 -1.26 1.19
C SER A 36 6.03 -0.62 0.16
N LEU A 37 4.71 -0.70 0.35
CA LEU A 37 3.76 -0.10 -0.59
C LEU A 37 3.77 1.42 -0.56
N ARG A 38 3.99 2.04 0.60
CA ARG A 38 4.16 3.50 0.71
C ARG A 38 5.35 3.98 -0.11
N ALA A 39 6.49 3.28 -0.06
CA ALA A 39 7.66 3.64 -0.87
C ALA A 39 7.32 3.59 -2.37
N GLN A 40 6.73 2.49 -2.82
CA GLN A 40 6.35 2.32 -4.23
C GLN A 40 5.31 3.37 -4.70
N ALA A 41 4.36 3.76 -3.85
CA ALA A 41 3.38 4.79 -4.16
C ALA A 41 4.04 6.19 -4.31
N LEU A 42 5.00 6.52 -3.45
CA LEU A 42 5.79 7.75 -3.57
C LEU A 42 6.64 7.75 -4.85
N GLU A 43 7.28 6.64 -5.18
CA GLU A 43 8.04 6.46 -6.42
C GLU A 43 7.15 6.59 -7.67
N SER A 44 5.87 6.25 -7.54
CA SER A 44 4.85 6.40 -8.59
C SER A 44 4.25 7.81 -8.65
N GLY A 45 4.73 8.75 -7.84
CA GLY A 45 4.32 10.16 -7.87
C GLY A 45 3.13 10.52 -6.98
N VAL A 46 2.62 9.59 -6.15
CA VAL A 46 1.54 9.91 -5.20
C VAL A 46 2.09 10.83 -4.10
N PRO A 47 1.50 12.01 -3.86
CA PRO A 47 1.92 12.88 -2.77
C PRO A 47 1.78 12.20 -1.41
N ALA A 48 2.75 12.39 -0.52
CA ALA A 48 2.75 11.77 0.81
C ALA A 48 1.47 12.07 1.62
N GLU A 49 0.90 13.25 1.45
CA GLU A 49 -0.34 13.71 2.12
C GLU A 49 -1.60 12.92 1.70
N ARG A 50 -1.54 12.21 0.56
CA ARG A 50 -2.62 11.35 0.04
C ARG A 50 -2.40 9.86 0.30
N ILE A 51 -1.38 9.51 1.08
CA ILE A 51 -1.11 8.13 1.49
C ILE A 51 -1.48 7.99 2.97
N HIS A 52 -2.57 7.30 3.22
CA HIS A 52 -3.13 7.07 4.55
C HIS A 52 -2.83 5.65 5.01
N TYR A 53 -2.57 5.48 6.30
CA TYR A 53 -2.25 4.17 6.87
C TYR A 53 -3.09 3.90 8.11
N GLU A 54 -3.51 2.66 8.26
CA GLU A 54 -4.26 2.18 9.40
C GLU A 54 -3.71 0.83 9.86
N VAL A 55 -3.29 0.76 11.12
CA VAL A 55 -2.77 -0.48 11.71
C VAL A 55 -3.94 -1.26 12.29
N PHE A 56 -4.29 -2.38 11.64
CA PHE A 56 -5.24 -3.35 12.20
C PHE A 56 -4.47 -4.39 13.02
N GLY A 57 -4.29 -4.11 14.31
CA GLY A 57 -3.76 -5.05 15.29
C GLY A 57 -4.60 -5.02 16.57
N PRO A 58 -4.72 -6.15 17.30
CA PRO A 58 -5.39 -6.19 18.60
C PRO A 58 -4.67 -5.34 19.67
N ASP A 59 -3.51 -4.78 19.32
CA ASP A 59 -2.53 -4.25 20.25
C ASP A 59 -1.97 -2.88 19.85
N LEU A 60 -2.85 -1.89 19.71
CA LEU A 60 -2.44 -0.48 19.65
C LEU A 60 -1.72 0.01 20.93
N TRP A 61 -1.59 -0.84 21.97
CA TRP A 61 -0.99 -0.52 23.28
C TRP A 61 0.44 -1.05 23.48
N LEU A 62 0.90 -2.08 22.76
CA LEU A 62 2.27 -2.65 22.84
C LEU A 62 3.25 -2.02 21.85
N ALA A 63 2.87 -0.96 21.14
CA ALA A 63 3.78 -0.19 20.29
C ALA A 63 4.79 0.67 21.09
N SER A 64 5.26 0.18 22.24
CA SER A 64 6.35 0.73 23.02
C SER A 64 7.10 -0.41 23.71
N VAL A 65 7.94 -1.09 22.94
CA VAL A 65 9.14 -1.78 23.42
C VAL A 65 10.27 -1.56 22.43
#